data_AF-A0A6I2W4G7-F1
#
_entry.id   AF-A0A6I2W4G7-F1
#
_cell.length_a   1.000
_cell.length_b   1.000
_cell.length_c   1.000
_cell.angle_alpha   90.00
_cell.angle_beta   90.00
_cell.angle_gamma   90.00
#
_symmetry.space_group_name_H-M   'P 1'
#
loop_
_entity.id
_entity.type
_entity.pdbx_description
1 polymer ?
#
loop_
_entity_poly.entity_id
_entity_poly.type
_entity_poly.pdbx_seq_one_letter_code
_entity_poly.pdbx_strand_id
1 'polypeptide(L)'
;MSESKREGHDGKISRMTNTSANERKAQLRKTMRAGRESEFGCGEAHSRGLIEIVARNGFSIISGYEEFDNEPSLAGLRQWCSENGVEVLLPKMVSETELIWLGAKGQTEFSTVELVIMPALAAGRDGSRLGRGKGYFDRAVAGNRAARVVVVHDSELFESVPTEEFDQFASAVVTCGETIHCDGRLN
;
A
#
# COMPACT_ATOMS: atom_id res chain seq x y z
N MET A 1 38.19 39.51 -48.83
CA MET A 1 38.16 38.05 -49.10
C MET A 1 38.96 37.35 -48.01
N SER A 2 38.29 36.58 -47.17
CA SER A 2 38.71 35.28 -46.62
C SER A 2 37.97 35.05 -45.29
N GLU A 3 36.98 34.18 -45.35
CA GLU A 3 36.31 33.58 -44.19
C GLU A 3 37.22 32.54 -43.54
N SER A 4 37.16 32.40 -42.21
CA SER A 4 37.38 31.11 -41.56
C SER A 4 36.60 31.04 -40.25
N LYS A 5 35.45 30.36 -40.32
CA LYS A 5 34.76 29.75 -39.18
C LYS A 5 35.67 28.69 -38.56
N ARG A 6 35.70 28.63 -37.22
CA ARG A 6 35.91 27.37 -36.49
C ARG A 6 34.88 27.25 -35.37
N GLU A 7 34.29 26.08 -35.38
CA GLU A 7 33.19 25.58 -34.57
C GLU A 7 33.64 25.21 -33.15
N GLY A 8 32.66 25.20 -32.24
CA GLY A 8 32.38 24.04 -31.39
C GLY A 8 33.27 23.82 -30.17
N HIS A 9 32.68 23.97 -28.98
CA HIS A 9 32.74 22.87 -28.02
C HIS A 9 31.47 22.79 -27.18
N ASP A 10 30.69 21.75 -27.46
CA ASP A 10 29.64 21.21 -26.63
C ASP A 10 30.20 20.80 -25.27
N GLY A 11 29.90 21.58 -24.23
CA GLY A 11 29.93 21.09 -22.86
C GLY A 11 28.70 20.23 -22.64
N LYS A 12 28.79 18.93 -22.95
CA LYS A 12 27.80 17.90 -22.63
C LYS A 12 27.36 18.03 -21.16
N ILE A 13 26.21 18.65 -20.93
CA ILE A 13 25.50 18.49 -19.66
C ILE A 13 25.00 17.05 -19.66
N SER A 14 25.59 16.26 -18.77
CA SER A 14 25.23 14.88 -18.49
C SER A 14 23.72 14.75 -18.40
N ARG A 15 23.12 14.07 -19.38
CA ARG A 15 21.69 13.71 -19.39
C ARG A 15 21.51 12.59 -18.36
N MET A 16 21.57 12.93 -17.07
CA MET A 16 21.05 12.07 -16.01
C MET A 16 19.60 11.75 -16.39
N THR A 17 19.32 10.48 -16.62
CA THR A 17 18.00 9.98 -16.99
C THR A 17 17.04 10.27 -15.85
N ASN A 18 16.35 11.40 -15.92
CA ASN A 18 15.31 11.78 -14.98
C ASN A 18 14.06 10.94 -15.27
N THR A 19 14.11 9.67 -14.92
CA THR A 19 12.99 8.73 -15.08
C THR A 19 11.86 9.19 -14.17
N SER A 20 10.68 9.37 -14.74
CA SER A 20 9.49 9.85 -14.03
C SER A 20 9.14 8.93 -12.86
N ALA A 21 8.45 9.47 -11.84
CA ALA A 21 7.98 8.65 -10.72
C ALA A 21 7.11 7.47 -11.19
N ASN A 22 6.29 7.68 -12.21
CA ASN A 22 5.43 6.67 -12.81
C ASN A 22 6.24 5.51 -13.42
N GLU A 23 7.28 5.81 -14.20
CA GLU A 23 8.17 4.80 -14.78
C GLU A 23 8.91 4.00 -13.69
N ARG A 24 9.41 4.68 -12.64
CA ARG A 24 10.04 4.01 -11.49
C ARG A 24 9.07 3.07 -10.77
N LYS A 25 7.83 3.51 -10.55
CA LYS A 25 6.77 2.65 -10.00
C LYS A 25 6.48 1.45 -10.91
N ALA A 26 6.36 1.66 -12.21
CA ALA A 26 6.08 0.58 -13.16
C ALA A 26 7.19 -0.49 -13.16
N GLN A 27 8.45 -0.06 -13.14
CA GLN A 27 9.60 -0.97 -13.02
C GLN A 27 9.60 -1.74 -11.70
N LEU A 28 9.32 -1.06 -10.57
CA LEU A 28 9.26 -1.72 -9.27
C LEU A 28 8.12 -2.74 -9.22
N ARG A 29 6.92 -2.42 -9.74
CA ARG A 29 5.79 -3.37 -9.82
C ARG A 29 6.16 -4.63 -10.58
N LYS A 30 6.86 -4.48 -11.72
CA LYS A 30 7.32 -5.61 -12.53
C LYS A 30 8.27 -6.51 -11.73
N THR A 31 9.20 -5.89 -10.99
CA THR A 31 10.18 -6.61 -10.16
C THR A 31 9.51 -7.35 -9.02
N MET A 32 8.64 -6.69 -8.25
CA MET A 32 7.96 -7.29 -7.10
C MET A 32 7.04 -8.44 -7.50
N ARG A 33 6.26 -8.29 -8.58
CA ARG A 33 5.38 -9.37 -9.07
C ARG A 33 6.13 -10.63 -9.46
N ALA A 34 7.33 -10.48 -10.04
CA ALA A 34 8.15 -11.62 -10.43
C ALA A 34 8.79 -12.35 -9.22
N GLY A 35 8.94 -11.68 -8.07
CA GLY A 35 9.59 -12.24 -6.88
C GLY A 35 8.62 -12.78 -5.81
N ARG A 36 7.35 -12.39 -5.85
CA ARG A 36 6.36 -12.63 -4.78
C ARG A 36 5.97 -14.09 -4.57
N GLU A 37 6.30 -14.98 -5.51
CA GLU A 37 5.99 -16.42 -5.43
C GLU A 37 6.83 -17.20 -4.38
N SER A 38 7.78 -16.55 -3.70
CA SER A 38 8.86 -17.22 -2.97
C SER A 38 8.69 -17.36 -1.46
N GLU A 39 7.79 -16.60 -0.81
CA GLU A 39 7.74 -16.48 0.66
C GLU A 39 6.38 -16.88 1.26
N PHE A 40 6.05 -18.18 1.16
CA PHE A 40 4.94 -18.76 1.91
C PHE A 40 5.39 -19.05 3.35
N GLY A 41 4.82 -18.34 4.35
CA GLY A 41 5.08 -18.66 5.76
C GLY A 41 4.77 -17.58 6.81
N CYS A 42 4.53 -16.32 6.40
CA CYS A 42 4.36 -15.21 7.35
C CYS A 42 2.92 -14.94 7.82
N GLY A 43 1.93 -15.73 7.40
CA GLY A 43 0.51 -15.42 7.64
C GLY A 43 0.15 -15.21 9.12
N GLU A 44 0.75 -15.99 10.02
CA GLU A 44 0.58 -15.83 11.47
C GLU A 44 1.21 -14.53 11.98
N ALA A 45 2.42 -14.19 11.53
CA ALA A 45 3.12 -12.97 11.93
C ALA A 45 2.38 -11.71 11.43
N HIS A 46 1.93 -11.73 10.18
CA HIS A 46 1.09 -10.68 9.61
C HIS A 46 -0.20 -10.51 10.39
N SER A 47 -0.90 -11.61 10.67
CA SER A 47 -2.14 -11.58 11.46
C SER A 47 -1.90 -11.03 12.86
N ARG A 48 -0.83 -11.45 13.54
CA ARG A 48 -0.47 -10.96 14.88
C ARG A 48 -0.24 -9.45 14.89
N GLY A 49 0.55 -8.91 13.96
CA GLY A 49 0.82 -7.46 13.89
C GLY A 49 -0.46 -6.65 13.62
N LEU A 50 -1.32 -7.13 12.71
CA LEU A 50 -2.60 -6.49 12.43
C LEU A 50 -3.56 -6.55 13.63
N ILE A 51 -3.69 -7.71 14.27
CA ILE A 51 -4.53 -7.89 15.46
C ILE A 51 -4.07 -6.96 16.58
N GLU A 52 -2.75 -6.84 16.78
CA GLU A 52 -2.19 -5.94 17.79
C GLU A 52 -2.58 -4.48 17.53
N ILE A 53 -2.48 -4.02 16.27
CA ILE A 53 -2.92 -2.67 15.88
C ILE A 53 -4.42 -2.48 16.17
N VAL A 54 -5.26 -3.43 15.74
CA VAL A 54 -6.72 -3.34 15.92
C VAL A 54 -7.10 -3.33 17.39
N ALA A 55 -6.55 -4.26 18.18
CA ALA A 55 -6.84 -4.40 19.61
C ALA A 55 -6.38 -3.18 20.43
N ARG A 56 -5.15 -2.68 20.19
CA ARG A 56 -4.61 -1.53 20.93
C ARG A 56 -5.38 -0.24 20.68
N ASN A 57 -5.91 -0.08 19.47
CA ASN A 57 -6.65 1.12 19.07
C ASN A 57 -8.16 1.01 19.33
N GLY A 58 -8.67 -0.18 19.69
CA GLY A 58 -10.08 -0.38 19.98
C GLY A 58 -10.99 -0.19 18.76
N PHE A 59 -10.48 -0.44 17.54
CA PHE A 59 -11.27 -0.28 16.33
C PHE A 59 -12.41 -1.31 16.29
N SER A 60 -13.59 -0.84 15.91
CA SER A 60 -14.82 -1.63 15.79
C SER A 60 -15.21 -1.88 14.34
N ILE A 61 -14.84 -0.98 13.41
CA ILE A 61 -15.10 -1.13 11.97
C ILE A 61 -13.81 -0.90 11.20
N ILE A 62 -13.31 -1.96 10.56
CA ILE A 62 -12.11 -1.93 9.73
C ILE A 62 -12.45 -2.32 8.29
N SER A 63 -11.56 -1.99 7.36
CA SER A 63 -11.64 -2.48 5.99
C SER A 63 -10.36 -3.19 5.57
N GLY A 64 -10.49 -4.26 4.80
CA GLY A 64 -9.38 -4.96 4.15
C GLY A 64 -9.47 -4.96 2.64
N TYR A 65 -8.71 -5.84 2.00
CA TYR A 65 -8.83 -6.14 0.58
C TYR A 65 -9.37 -7.56 0.38
N GLU A 66 -9.95 -7.81 -0.79
CA GLU A 66 -10.19 -9.16 -1.26
C GLU A 66 -8.88 -9.68 -1.85
N GLU A 67 -8.32 -10.71 -1.21
CA GLU A 67 -7.02 -11.30 -1.55
C GLU A 67 -7.01 -11.75 -3.01
N PHE A 68 -6.06 -11.23 -3.78
CA PHE A 68 -5.84 -11.62 -5.16
C PHE A 68 -4.41 -12.09 -5.37
N ASP A 69 -4.25 -13.25 -6.01
CA ASP A 69 -2.94 -13.82 -6.37
C ASP A 69 -2.10 -14.03 -5.08
N ASN A 70 -0.80 -13.74 -5.05
CA ASN A 70 0.04 -13.92 -3.86
C ASN A 70 0.00 -12.72 -2.89
N GLU A 71 -1.18 -12.20 -2.56
CA GLU A 71 -1.31 -11.18 -1.51
C GLU A 71 -1.21 -11.79 -0.11
N PRO A 72 -0.64 -11.07 0.89
CA PRO A 72 -0.66 -11.52 2.28
C PRO A 72 -2.08 -11.82 2.74
N SER A 73 -2.29 -12.98 3.34
CA SER A 73 -3.64 -13.33 3.77
C SER A 73 -4.08 -12.52 4.97
N LEU A 74 -5.33 -12.07 4.95
CA LEU A 74 -6.02 -11.45 6.07
C LEU A 74 -6.88 -12.47 6.84
N ALA A 75 -6.84 -13.76 6.48
CA ALA A 75 -7.71 -14.78 7.07
C ALA A 75 -7.63 -14.83 8.61
N GLY A 76 -6.41 -14.82 9.18
CA GLY A 76 -6.23 -14.85 10.64
C GLY A 76 -6.77 -13.59 11.33
N LEU A 77 -6.52 -12.40 10.76
CA LEU A 77 -7.13 -11.16 11.24
C LEU A 77 -8.66 -11.22 11.18
N ARG A 78 -9.22 -11.67 10.06
CA ARG A 78 -10.68 -11.73 9.85
C ARG A 78 -11.36 -12.69 10.82
N GLN A 79 -10.74 -13.84 11.07
CA GLN A 79 -11.21 -14.78 12.09
C GLN A 79 -11.23 -14.10 13.47
N TRP A 80 -10.10 -13.50 13.87
CA TRP A 80 -10.02 -12.81 15.15
C TRP A 80 -11.06 -11.68 15.28
N CYS A 81 -11.25 -10.88 14.22
CA CYS A 81 -12.26 -9.82 14.21
C CYS A 81 -13.68 -10.38 14.43
N SER A 82 -14.03 -11.47 13.75
CA SER A 82 -15.33 -12.13 13.93
C SER A 82 -15.55 -12.65 15.34
N GLU A 83 -14.49 -13.13 16.01
CA GLU A 83 -14.55 -13.64 17.39
C GLU A 83 -14.61 -12.50 18.42
N ASN A 84 -14.15 -11.30 18.07
CA ASN A 84 -14.03 -10.14 18.97
C ASN A 84 -15.02 -9.01 18.65
N GLY A 85 -15.99 -9.25 17.76
CA GLY A 85 -17.05 -8.28 17.45
C GLY A 85 -16.57 -7.07 16.64
N VAL A 86 -15.46 -7.19 15.92
CA VAL A 86 -14.96 -6.17 14.98
C VAL A 86 -15.53 -6.46 13.59
N GLU A 87 -16.23 -5.49 13.00
CA GLU A 87 -16.78 -5.63 11.65
C GLU A 87 -15.69 -5.37 10.61
N VAL A 88 -15.56 -6.28 9.63
CA VAL A 88 -14.63 -6.15 8.52
C VAL A 88 -15.39 -5.88 7.23
N LEU A 89 -15.21 -4.69 6.68
CA LEU A 89 -15.77 -4.29 5.38
C LEU A 89 -14.81 -4.67 4.25
N LEU A 90 -15.31 -5.43 3.26
CA LEU A 90 -14.55 -5.78 2.07
C LEU A 90 -15.00 -4.98 0.85
N PRO A 91 -14.06 -4.52 0.01
CA PRO A 91 -14.39 -3.82 -1.21
C PRO A 91 -14.98 -4.79 -2.23
N LYS A 92 -16.01 -4.35 -2.94
CA LYS A 92 -16.54 -5.00 -4.13
C LYS A 92 -16.46 -4.04 -5.29
N MET A 93 -15.86 -4.49 -6.38
CA MET A 93 -15.80 -3.72 -7.62
C MET A 93 -17.17 -3.72 -8.30
N VAL A 94 -17.70 -2.52 -8.55
CA VAL A 94 -18.95 -2.33 -9.29
C VAL A 94 -18.72 -1.74 -10.69
N SER A 95 -17.57 -1.08 -10.89
CA SER A 95 -17.10 -0.60 -12.19
C SER A 95 -15.56 -0.54 -12.23
N GLU A 96 -14.97 -0.18 -13.37
CA GLU A 96 -13.50 -0.03 -13.52
C GLU A 96 -12.87 1.07 -12.66
N THR A 97 -13.68 1.92 -12.02
CA THR A 97 -13.19 3.05 -11.22
C THR A 97 -13.76 3.09 -9.80
N GLU A 98 -14.80 2.30 -9.54
CA GLU A 98 -15.63 2.40 -8.34
C GLU A 98 -15.65 1.11 -7.51
N LEU A 99 -15.49 1.29 -6.21
CA LEU A 99 -15.63 0.27 -5.19
C LEU A 99 -16.80 0.64 -4.28
N ILE A 100 -17.56 -0.37 -3.86
CA ILE A 100 -18.47 -0.27 -2.71
C ILE A 100 -17.93 -1.14 -1.58
N TRP A 101 -18.24 -0.80 -0.33
CA TRP A 101 -17.82 -1.59 0.83
C TRP A 101 -18.99 -2.40 1.36
N LEU A 102 -18.76 -3.70 1.54
CA LEU A 102 -19.76 -4.65 2.02
C LEU A 102 -19.36 -5.15 3.41
N GLY A 103 -20.26 -4.97 4.37
CA GLY A 103 -20.20 -5.57 5.70
C GLY A 103 -21.15 -6.75 5.84
N ALA A 104 -21.39 -7.20 7.06
CA ALA A 104 -22.22 -8.38 7.33
C ALA A 104 -23.68 -8.17 6.90
N LYS A 105 -24.16 -6.92 6.89
CA LYS A 105 -25.53 -6.54 6.54
C LYS A 105 -25.69 -6.00 5.12
N GLY A 106 -24.64 -6.06 4.29
CA GLY A 106 -24.63 -5.52 2.94
C GLY A 106 -23.82 -4.22 2.81
N GLN A 107 -24.20 -3.37 1.86
CA GLN A 107 -23.45 -2.15 1.57
C GLN A 107 -23.42 -1.21 2.78
N THR A 108 -22.22 -0.73 3.11
CA THR A 108 -21.94 0.13 4.25
C THR A 108 -21.12 1.34 3.78
N GLU A 109 -21.35 2.49 4.41
CA GLU A 109 -20.66 3.74 4.11
C GLU A 109 -19.18 3.67 4.52
N PHE A 110 -18.28 3.97 3.58
CA PHE A 110 -16.83 3.91 3.83
C PHE A 110 -16.36 4.89 4.92
N SER A 111 -17.10 5.99 5.14
CA SER A 111 -16.80 6.98 6.17
C SER A 111 -16.88 6.44 7.60
N THR A 112 -17.48 5.26 7.80
CA THR A 112 -17.54 4.58 9.10
C THR A 112 -16.28 3.78 9.43
N VAL A 113 -15.39 3.57 8.45
CA VAL A 113 -14.16 2.78 8.62
C VAL A 113 -13.13 3.56 9.42
N GLU A 114 -12.57 2.92 10.44
CA GLU A 114 -11.57 3.51 11.35
C GLU A 114 -10.14 3.11 10.97
N LEU A 115 -9.97 1.94 10.36
CA LEU A 115 -8.71 1.40 9.86
C LEU A 115 -8.89 0.77 8.49
N VAL A 116 -7.98 1.07 7.56
CA VAL A 116 -7.95 0.48 6.21
C VAL A 116 -6.65 -0.28 6.03
N ILE A 117 -6.75 -1.60 5.87
CA ILE A 117 -5.64 -2.45 5.42
C ILE A 117 -5.60 -2.39 3.90
N MET A 118 -4.58 -1.72 3.37
CA MET A 118 -4.40 -1.51 1.93
C MET A 118 -3.47 -2.57 1.33
N PRO A 119 -3.78 -3.09 0.12
CA PRO A 119 -2.90 -4.01 -0.57
C PRO A 119 -1.66 -3.28 -1.11
N ALA A 120 -0.50 -3.94 -1.02
CA ALA A 120 0.77 -3.43 -1.49
C ALA A 120 1.60 -4.54 -2.13
N LEU A 121 2.48 -4.14 -3.06
CA LEU A 121 3.56 -4.95 -3.64
C LEU A 121 4.93 -4.57 -3.05
N ALA A 122 5.03 -3.38 -2.47
CA ALA A 122 6.20 -2.88 -1.75
C ALA A 122 5.76 -1.75 -0.83
N ALA A 123 6.49 -1.54 0.26
CA ALA A 123 6.29 -0.44 1.19
C ALA A 123 7.62 0.19 1.62
N GLY A 124 7.59 1.48 1.95
CA GLY A 124 8.68 2.20 2.57
C GLY A 124 8.53 2.28 4.08
N ARG A 125 9.63 2.31 4.82
CA ARG A 125 9.67 2.59 6.26
C ARG A 125 9.07 3.98 6.59
N ASP A 126 9.09 4.88 5.62
CA ASP A 126 8.43 6.20 5.67
C ASP A 126 6.91 6.17 5.45
N GLY A 127 6.30 4.99 5.26
CA GLY A 127 4.88 4.81 4.99
C GLY A 127 4.50 4.94 3.51
N SER A 128 5.46 5.21 2.61
CA SER A 128 5.20 5.16 1.17
C SER A 128 4.80 3.73 0.75
N ARG A 129 3.99 3.59 -0.29
CA ARG A 129 3.55 2.26 -0.75
C ARG A 129 3.40 2.16 -2.26
N LEU A 130 3.56 0.95 -2.77
CA LEU A 130 3.34 0.60 -4.16
C LEU A 130 2.20 -0.39 -4.29
N GLY A 131 1.01 0.08 -4.70
CA GLY A 131 -0.10 -0.81 -5.05
C GLY A 131 0.01 -1.38 -6.48
N ARG A 132 -0.99 -2.18 -6.89
CA ARG A 132 -1.06 -2.79 -8.24
C ARG A 132 -1.27 -1.80 -9.41
N GLY A 133 -1.59 -0.52 -9.12
CA GLY A 133 -1.56 0.58 -10.11
C GLY A 133 -2.91 1.16 -10.54
N LYS A 134 -4.04 0.68 -10.00
CA LYS A 134 -5.38 1.22 -10.33
C LYS A 134 -5.85 2.37 -9.44
N GLY A 135 -5.13 2.67 -8.35
CA GLY A 135 -5.42 3.80 -7.45
C GLY A 135 -6.76 3.72 -6.71
N TYR A 136 -7.41 2.55 -6.65
CA TYR A 136 -8.70 2.41 -5.96
C TYR A 136 -8.64 2.81 -4.48
N PHE A 137 -7.66 2.27 -3.75
CA PHE A 137 -7.50 2.57 -2.32
C PHE A 137 -7.06 4.01 -2.08
N ASP A 138 -6.18 4.58 -2.93
CA ASP A 138 -5.79 6.00 -2.84
C ASP A 138 -7.01 6.91 -2.93
N ARG A 139 -7.91 6.65 -3.88
CA ARG A 139 -9.17 7.41 -4.02
C ARG A 139 -10.12 7.18 -2.85
N ALA A 140 -10.23 5.95 -2.35
CA ALA A 140 -11.13 5.61 -1.26
C ALA A 140 -10.76 6.33 0.04
N VAL A 141 -9.47 6.33 0.39
CA VAL A 141 -8.98 6.92 1.65
C VAL A 141 -8.67 8.41 1.54
N ALA A 142 -8.69 8.98 0.33
CA ALA A 142 -8.51 10.41 0.13
C ALA A 142 -9.61 11.19 0.89
N GLY A 143 -9.19 12.09 1.78
CA GLY A 143 -10.12 12.88 2.60
C GLY A 143 -10.70 12.17 3.82
N ASN A 144 -10.43 10.87 4.02
CA ASN A 144 -10.79 10.11 5.23
C ASN A 144 -9.67 10.23 6.30
N ARG A 145 -10.05 10.25 7.58
CA ARG A 145 -9.16 10.23 8.76
C ARG A 145 -8.72 8.83 9.20
N ALA A 146 -9.32 7.77 8.65
CA ALA A 146 -9.01 6.37 8.98
C ALA A 146 -7.50 6.13 8.95
N ALA A 147 -7.03 5.38 9.94
CA ALA A 147 -5.67 4.89 9.94
C ALA A 147 -5.46 3.95 8.75
N ARG A 148 -4.21 3.85 8.30
CA ARG A 148 -3.86 3.13 7.08
C ARG A 148 -2.75 2.15 7.39
N VAL A 149 -2.96 0.88 7.14
CA VAL A 149 -1.93 -0.14 7.34
C VAL A 149 -1.68 -0.84 6.01
N VAL A 150 -0.43 -1.16 5.73
CA VAL A 150 -0.05 -2.05 4.63
C VAL A 150 0.66 -3.27 5.20
N VAL A 151 0.45 -4.40 4.54
CA VAL A 151 1.09 -5.67 4.89
C VAL A 151 1.96 -6.09 3.73
N VAL A 152 3.23 -6.37 4.01
CA VAL A 152 4.21 -6.78 3.02
C VAL A 152 5.14 -7.84 3.60
N HIS A 153 5.88 -8.54 2.75
CA HIS A 153 6.98 -9.39 3.20
C HIS A 153 8.22 -8.57 3.57
N ASP A 154 9.16 -9.16 4.32
CA ASP A 154 10.40 -8.47 4.71
C ASP A 154 11.21 -8.05 3.47
N SER A 155 11.19 -8.84 2.40
CA SER A 155 11.83 -8.55 1.11
C SER A 155 11.11 -7.48 0.27
N GLU A 156 9.90 -7.09 0.67
CA GLU A 156 9.08 -6.05 0.03
C GLU A 156 9.15 -4.71 0.79
N LEU A 157 9.93 -4.64 1.87
CA LEU A 157 10.16 -3.44 2.67
C LEU A 157 11.43 -2.70 2.21
N PHE A 158 11.30 -1.40 1.99
CA PHE A 158 12.39 -0.49 1.57
C PHE A 158 12.49 0.70 2.53
N GLU A 159 13.54 1.52 2.41
CA GLU A 159 13.57 2.82 3.10
C GLU A 159 12.43 3.73 2.62
N SER A 160 12.22 3.77 1.31
CA SER A 160 11.11 4.47 0.65
C SER A 160 10.83 3.81 -0.69
N VAL A 161 9.62 3.99 -1.23
CA VAL A 161 9.27 3.61 -2.60
C VAL A 161 8.88 4.85 -3.41
N PRO A 162 8.97 4.80 -4.76
CA PRO A 162 8.60 5.96 -5.58
C PRO A 162 7.13 6.36 -5.38
N THR A 163 6.89 7.66 -5.15
CA THR A 163 5.56 8.23 -4.89
C THR A 163 5.17 9.32 -5.89
N GLU A 164 3.88 9.62 -5.92
CA GLU A 164 3.21 10.69 -6.67
C GLU A 164 2.31 11.48 -5.71
N GLU A 165 1.92 12.69 -6.08
CA GLU A 165 1.19 13.65 -5.22
C GLU A 165 -0.10 13.10 -4.61
N PHE A 166 -0.81 12.25 -5.35
CA PHE A 166 -2.08 11.66 -4.95
C PHE A 166 -1.95 10.37 -4.13
N ASP A 167 -0.74 9.84 -3.95
CA ASP A 167 -0.55 8.61 -3.19
C ASP A 167 -0.83 8.83 -1.71
N GLN A 168 -1.56 7.88 -1.12
CA GLN A 168 -1.90 7.88 0.29
C GLN A 168 -0.92 7.00 1.07
N PHE A 169 -0.13 7.65 1.92
CA PHE A 169 0.84 7.01 2.81
C PHE A 169 0.14 6.19 3.89
N ALA A 170 0.79 5.12 4.31
CA ALA A 170 0.40 4.29 5.43
C ALA A 170 0.80 4.94 6.77
N SER A 171 -0.03 4.71 7.78
CA SER A 171 0.23 5.01 9.19
C SER A 171 1.12 3.95 9.83
N ALA A 172 1.05 2.70 9.36
CA ALA A 172 2.02 1.67 9.71
C ALA A 172 2.23 0.63 8.60
N VAL A 173 3.39 -0.02 8.65
CA VAL A 173 3.76 -1.15 7.78
C VAL A 173 3.95 -2.39 8.66
N VAL A 174 3.21 -3.45 8.37
CA VAL A 174 3.35 -4.75 9.03
C VAL A 174 4.13 -5.69 8.12
N THR A 175 5.17 -6.31 8.66
CA THR A 175 6.03 -7.29 7.99
C THR A 175 6.03 -8.62 8.75
N CYS A 176 6.85 -9.57 8.34
CA CYS A 176 7.01 -10.83 9.07
C CYS A 176 7.77 -10.59 10.39
N GLY A 177 8.81 -9.73 10.33
CA GLY A 177 9.69 -9.47 11.47
C GLY A 177 9.26 -8.33 12.38
N GLU A 178 8.63 -7.28 11.83
CA GLU A 178 8.37 -6.04 12.58
C GLU A 178 7.09 -5.30 12.15
N THR A 179 6.62 -4.41 13.03
CA THR A 179 5.59 -3.40 12.74
C THR A 179 6.21 -2.01 12.88
N ILE A 180 6.15 -1.23 11.80
CA ILE A 180 6.75 0.11 11.73
C ILE A 180 5.63 1.14 11.76
N HIS A 181 5.66 2.05 12.73
CA HIS A 181 4.73 3.17 12.81
C HIS A 181 5.32 4.38 12.08
N CYS A 182 4.60 4.90 11.09
CA CYS A 182 5.07 5.94 10.17
C CYS A 182 4.46 7.32 10.49
N ASP A 183 3.36 7.36 11.24
CA ASP A 183 2.71 8.58 11.72
C ASP A 183 2.13 8.42 13.13
N GLY A 184 1.45 9.46 13.63
CA GLY A 184 0.82 9.45 14.96
C GLY A 184 -0.67 9.07 14.98
N ARG A 185 -1.20 8.41 13.94
CA ARG A 185 -2.63 8.02 13.89
C ARG A 185 -2.94 6.72 14.64
N LEU A 186 -1.92 5.97 15.02
CA LEU A 186 -2.03 4.69 15.75
C LEU A 186 -1.37 4.82 17.12
N ASN A 187 -2.05 4.31 18.16
CA ASN A 187 -1.56 4.21 19.54
C ASN A 187 -0.59 3.05 19.76
#